data_AF-A0A412HV88-F1
#
_entry.id   AF-A0A412HV88-F1
#
_cell.length_a   1.000
_cell.length_b   1.000
_cell.length_c   1.000
_cell.angle_alpha   90.00
_cell.angle_beta   90.00
_cell.angle_gamma   90.00
#
_symmetry.space_group_name_H-M   'P 1'
#
loop_
_entity.id
_entity.type
_entity.pdbx_description
1 polymer ?
#
loop_
_entity_poly.entity_id
_entity_poly.type
_entity_poly.pdbx_seq_one_letter_code
_entity_poly.pdbx_strand_id
1 'polypeptide(L)'
;MAVYAGKSDEKLYTAKDVNVLLTDPNKGSTYQSILDEVHNNKIKPLDEAFENESNKVLGTSTTNYFYGEDAAGTHGWEMVRTTDFRPSKEGDTTKAQTIGHVICGSYLDLTGADLAIENAGGIRGGIAAGDVTAGNVIAISPYGNTVETWTMTGADFLAALEHSLQISDECNHSYELQQAYVAAGHTEQEAQDKYKWRDDSGSVLSFGGINVTIDWTQPEGKRIVSATLVKDGSTLDPTKTYTVATNNYIITNTTDFPTFAHATKRTEWGTCEAALRALIGQNGWESKMAGLAGTISFGSAAVDPTPTPAPTPKPSPKTDTTTTKVITKKTTGKLAATGDRTLAVIGACLIGGIVIIILGIIWKRRR
;
A
#
# COMPACT_ATOMS: atom_id res chain seq x y z
N MET A 1 -34.23 -25.60 -2.60
CA MET A 1 -35.09 -24.68 -1.82
C MET A 1 -34.54 -23.29 -1.99
N ALA A 2 -35.37 -22.34 -2.43
CA ALA A 2 -34.94 -20.99 -2.80
C ALA A 2 -34.94 -20.07 -1.58
N VAL A 3 -33.83 -19.38 -1.35
CA VAL A 3 -33.74 -18.23 -0.43
C VAL A 3 -33.61 -16.99 -1.31
N TYR A 4 -34.61 -16.13 -1.28
CA TYR A 4 -34.58 -14.83 -1.95
C TYR A 4 -33.87 -13.82 -1.05
N ALA A 5 -32.72 -13.29 -1.50
CA ALA A 5 -32.07 -12.14 -0.91
C ALA A 5 -32.52 -10.87 -1.66
N GLY A 6 -33.20 -9.98 -0.95
CA GLY A 6 -33.50 -8.64 -1.44
C GLY A 6 -32.24 -7.77 -1.41
N LYS A 7 -31.95 -7.14 -2.55
CA LYS A 7 -31.20 -5.88 -2.72
C LYS A 7 -29.90 -5.68 -1.92
N SER A 8 -29.04 -6.69 -1.80
CA SER A 8 -27.61 -6.49 -1.52
C SER A 8 -26.77 -7.00 -2.70
N ASP A 9 -25.88 -6.15 -3.22
CA ASP A 9 -25.05 -6.39 -4.41
C ASP A 9 -23.79 -7.21 -4.10
N GLU A 10 -23.81 -8.06 -3.07
CA GLU A 10 -22.73 -8.99 -2.77
C GLU A 10 -23.16 -10.42 -3.06
N LYS A 11 -22.66 -10.96 -4.18
CA LYS A 11 -22.71 -12.39 -4.44
C LYS A 11 -21.36 -13.00 -4.05
N LEU A 12 -21.35 -13.73 -2.94
CA LEU A 12 -20.43 -14.84 -2.72
C LEU A 12 -20.35 -15.67 -4.01
N TYR A 13 -19.14 -15.76 -4.58
CA TYR A 13 -18.90 -16.42 -5.86
C TYR A 13 -19.09 -17.94 -5.73
N THR A 14 -20.32 -18.41 -5.95
CA THR A 14 -20.56 -19.82 -6.27
C THR A 14 -20.04 -20.10 -7.67
N ALA A 15 -19.10 -21.03 -7.82
CA ALA A 15 -18.67 -21.51 -9.14
C ALA A 15 -19.92 -21.95 -9.94
N LYS A 16 -20.11 -21.37 -11.12
CA LYS A 16 -21.21 -21.73 -12.02
C LYS A 16 -20.65 -22.41 -13.25
N ASP A 17 -21.36 -23.44 -13.70
CA ASP A 17 -21.08 -24.10 -14.97
C ASP A 17 -21.11 -23.06 -16.11
N VAL A 18 -20.15 -23.16 -17.03
CA VAL A 18 -19.99 -22.22 -18.14
C VAL A 18 -21.23 -22.15 -19.02
N ASN A 19 -21.93 -23.27 -19.21
CA ASN A 19 -23.14 -23.33 -20.00
C ASN A 19 -24.25 -22.48 -19.35
N VAL A 20 -24.29 -22.42 -18.01
CA VAL A 20 -25.23 -21.58 -17.27
C VAL A 20 -24.90 -20.10 -17.46
N LEU A 21 -23.61 -19.72 -17.45
CA LEU A 21 -23.19 -18.33 -17.69
C LEU A 21 -23.50 -17.88 -19.13
N LEU A 22 -23.33 -18.76 -20.12
CA LEU A 22 -23.63 -18.48 -21.51
C LEU A 22 -25.12 -18.24 -21.77
N THR A 23 -26.01 -18.84 -20.96
CA THR A 23 -27.45 -18.58 -21.04
C THR A 23 -27.90 -17.27 -20.38
N ASP A 24 -27.00 -16.48 -19.78
CA ASP A 24 -27.36 -15.20 -19.16
C ASP A 24 -27.82 -14.19 -20.25
N PRO A 25 -29.07 -13.69 -20.20
CA PRO A 25 -29.62 -12.85 -21.26
C PRO A 25 -28.97 -11.47 -21.36
N ASN A 26 -28.28 -11.01 -20.31
CA ASN A 26 -27.64 -9.71 -20.25
C ASN A 26 -26.11 -9.79 -20.44
N LYS A 27 -25.50 -10.89 -20.01
CA LYS A 27 -24.03 -11.05 -19.97
C LYS A 27 -23.49 -12.22 -20.80
N GLY A 28 -24.36 -13.08 -21.33
CA GLY A 28 -23.98 -14.28 -22.09
C GLY A 28 -23.07 -13.98 -23.28
N SER A 29 -23.34 -12.90 -24.03
CA SER A 29 -22.49 -12.45 -25.14
C SER A 29 -21.10 -11.99 -24.69
N THR A 30 -20.99 -11.40 -23.49
CA THR A 30 -19.72 -11.00 -22.90
C THR A 30 -18.92 -12.22 -22.47
N TYR A 31 -19.57 -13.19 -21.82
CA TYR A 31 -18.94 -14.46 -21.44
C TYR A 31 -18.50 -15.27 -22.66
N GLN A 32 -19.31 -15.30 -23.73
CA GLN A 32 -18.93 -15.93 -25.00
C GLN A 32 -17.70 -15.25 -25.61
N SER A 33 -17.65 -13.92 -25.65
CA SER A 33 -16.48 -13.19 -26.16
C SER A 33 -15.21 -13.50 -25.36
N ILE A 34 -15.31 -13.67 -24.04
CA ILE A 34 -14.17 -14.04 -23.19
C ILE A 34 -13.74 -15.49 -23.46
N LEU A 35 -14.69 -16.43 -23.59
CA LEU A 35 -14.40 -17.81 -23.95
C LEU A 35 -13.76 -17.90 -25.33
N ASP A 36 -14.21 -17.10 -26.29
CA ASP A 36 -13.61 -17.01 -27.62
C ASP A 36 -12.20 -16.43 -27.54
N GLU A 37 -11.93 -15.45 -26.66
CA GLU A 37 -10.58 -14.94 -26.44
C GLU A 37 -9.64 -16.00 -25.81
N VAL A 38 -10.16 -16.84 -24.91
CA VAL A 38 -9.41 -17.96 -24.32
C VAL A 38 -9.18 -19.07 -25.35
N HIS A 39 -10.22 -19.52 -26.05
CA HIS A 39 -10.14 -20.55 -27.09
C HIS A 39 -9.25 -20.15 -28.27
N ASN A 40 -9.22 -18.86 -28.62
CA ASN A 40 -8.37 -18.34 -29.68
C ASN A 40 -6.96 -17.94 -29.19
N ASN A 41 -6.52 -18.41 -28.01
CA ASN A 41 -5.20 -18.13 -27.41
C ASN A 41 -4.87 -16.62 -27.26
N LYS A 42 -5.88 -15.74 -27.19
CA LYS A 42 -5.69 -14.31 -26.88
C LYS A 42 -5.55 -14.09 -25.36
N ILE A 43 -6.15 -14.97 -24.56
CA ILE A 43 -5.88 -15.13 -23.13
C ILE A 43 -5.31 -16.54 -22.96
N LYS A 44 -3.99 -16.65 -22.81
CA LYS A 44 -3.37 -17.93 -22.49
C LYS A 44 -3.65 -18.27 -21.01
N PRO A 45 -3.89 -19.55 -20.66
CA PRO A 45 -3.66 -19.99 -19.28
C PRO A 45 -2.28 -19.52 -18.81
N LEU A 46 -2.08 -19.33 -17.51
CA LEU A 46 -0.73 -19.15 -16.97
C LEU A 46 0.11 -20.29 -17.54
N ASP A 47 1.09 -19.95 -18.37
CA ASP A 47 1.89 -20.99 -19.00
C ASP A 47 2.87 -21.53 -17.98
N GLU A 48 3.42 -22.71 -18.29
CA GLU A 48 4.41 -23.38 -17.45
C GLU A 48 5.59 -22.44 -17.13
N ALA A 49 5.92 -21.50 -18.03
CA ALA A 49 6.95 -20.49 -17.80
C ALA A 49 6.56 -19.50 -16.69
N PHE A 50 5.32 -18.99 -16.68
CA PHE A 50 4.83 -18.15 -15.57
C PHE A 50 4.79 -18.91 -14.25
N GLU A 51 4.25 -20.14 -14.24
CA GLU A 51 4.19 -20.94 -13.02
C GLU A 51 5.59 -21.22 -12.48
N ASN A 52 6.53 -21.58 -13.35
CA ASN A 52 7.92 -21.82 -12.98
C ASN A 52 8.62 -20.55 -12.44
N GLU A 53 8.44 -19.40 -13.09
CA GLU A 53 9.05 -18.15 -12.60
C GLU A 53 8.39 -17.70 -11.29
N SER A 54 7.06 -17.79 -11.17
CA SER A 54 6.32 -17.44 -9.95
C SER A 54 6.73 -18.31 -8.75
N ASN A 55 7.00 -19.60 -8.98
CA ASN A 55 7.39 -20.54 -7.92
C ASN A 55 8.89 -20.49 -7.60
N LYS A 56 9.68 -19.67 -8.30
CA LYS A 56 11.11 -19.54 -8.03
C LYS A 56 11.33 -18.95 -6.64
N VAL A 57 11.98 -19.72 -5.77
CA VAL A 57 12.42 -19.28 -4.44
C VAL A 57 13.51 -18.22 -4.60
N LEU A 58 13.29 -17.07 -3.98
CA LEU A 58 14.20 -15.94 -3.97
C LEU A 58 15.06 -15.92 -2.72
N GLY A 59 14.48 -16.28 -1.59
CA GLY A 59 15.13 -16.34 -0.29
C GLY A 59 14.27 -17.11 0.71
N THR A 60 14.71 -17.15 1.96
CA THR A 60 13.96 -17.75 3.07
C THR A 60 13.73 -16.71 4.15
N SER A 61 12.56 -16.76 4.79
CA SER A 61 12.22 -15.92 5.93
C SER A 61 12.09 -16.76 7.18
N THR A 62 12.63 -16.31 8.30
CA THR A 62 12.51 -17.01 9.58
C THR A 62 11.24 -16.66 10.34
N THR A 63 10.58 -15.56 9.96
CA THR A 63 9.38 -15.05 10.61
C THR A 63 8.31 -14.62 9.60
N ASN A 64 7.10 -14.37 10.08
CA ASN A 64 6.03 -13.80 9.28
C ASN A 64 6.12 -12.27 9.27
N TYR A 65 5.99 -11.68 8.08
CA TYR A 65 5.78 -10.24 7.87
C TYR A 65 4.41 -10.04 7.20
N PHE A 66 3.35 -10.26 7.96
CA PHE A 66 1.96 -9.98 7.53
C PHE A 66 1.47 -8.67 8.12
N TYR A 67 0.40 -8.14 7.55
CA TYR A 67 -0.27 -6.95 8.04
C TYR A 67 -0.74 -7.09 9.49
N GLY A 68 -0.31 -6.18 10.37
CA GLY A 68 -0.70 -6.18 11.77
C GLY A 68 -0.27 -7.41 12.57
N GLU A 69 -0.46 -7.33 13.88
CA GLU A 69 -0.32 -8.45 14.80
C GLU A 69 -1.66 -9.21 14.87
N ASP A 70 -1.65 -10.53 14.77
CA ASP A 70 -2.80 -11.42 15.05
C ASP A 70 -4.10 -11.11 14.28
N ALA A 71 -4.03 -10.64 13.03
CA ALA A 71 -5.20 -10.30 12.24
C ALA A 71 -6.07 -11.54 11.90
N ALA A 72 -7.11 -11.77 12.70
CA ALA A 72 -8.24 -12.63 12.33
C ALA A 72 -9.23 -11.83 11.46
N GLY A 73 -9.37 -12.18 10.18
CA GLY A 73 -10.32 -11.56 9.25
C GLY A 73 -9.73 -11.33 7.84
N THR A 74 -10.54 -10.83 6.92
CA THR A 74 -10.17 -10.61 5.50
C THR A 74 -9.58 -9.23 5.19
N HIS A 75 -9.13 -8.50 6.21
CA HIS A 75 -8.82 -7.07 6.13
C HIS A 75 -7.45 -6.73 5.50
N GLY A 76 -6.74 -7.71 4.92
CA GLY A 76 -5.61 -7.49 4.01
C GLY A 76 -4.69 -6.30 4.31
N TRP A 77 -4.42 -5.51 3.26
CA TRP A 77 -3.57 -4.32 3.30
C TRP A 77 -4.16 -3.17 4.11
N GLU A 78 -5.46 -3.24 4.35
CA GLU A 78 -6.19 -2.30 5.16
C GLU A 78 -5.74 -2.34 6.63
N MET A 79 -5.11 -3.43 7.08
CA MET A 79 -4.55 -3.53 8.43
C MET A 79 -3.28 -2.70 8.64
N VAL A 80 -2.54 -2.37 7.58
CA VAL A 80 -1.33 -1.49 7.67
C VAL A 80 -1.71 -0.15 8.28
N ARG A 81 -2.79 0.46 7.79
CA ARG A 81 -3.22 1.78 8.25
C ARG A 81 -3.88 1.78 9.62
N THR A 82 -4.41 0.65 10.09
CA THR A 82 -5.09 0.57 11.39
C THR A 82 -4.09 0.16 12.47
N THR A 83 -3.44 -0.98 12.29
CA THR A 83 -2.68 -1.58 13.38
C THR A 83 -1.24 -1.14 13.45
N ASP A 84 -0.58 -0.74 12.36
CA ASP A 84 0.90 -0.60 12.38
C ASP A 84 1.42 0.62 13.15
N PHE A 85 0.56 1.56 13.53
CA PHE A 85 0.97 2.82 14.18
C PHE A 85 0.46 2.99 15.61
N ARG A 86 -0.42 2.09 16.10
CA ARG A 86 -1.03 2.18 17.44
C ARG A 86 -0.59 1.02 18.35
N PRO A 87 -0.59 1.23 19.69
CA PRO A 87 -0.63 0.13 20.65
C PRO A 87 -1.72 -0.88 20.28
N SER A 88 -1.40 -2.17 20.24
CA SER A 88 -2.41 -3.24 20.04
C SER A 88 -3.27 -3.41 21.30
N LYS A 89 -2.65 -3.20 22.47
CA LYS A 89 -3.27 -3.32 23.80
C LYS A 89 -2.65 -2.31 24.77
N GLU A 90 -3.36 -2.09 25.87
CA GLU A 90 -2.85 -1.26 26.96
C GLU A 90 -1.50 -1.78 27.47
N GLY A 91 -0.53 -0.88 27.58
CA GLY A 91 0.84 -1.18 28.00
C GLY A 91 1.82 -1.51 26.88
N ASP A 92 1.40 -1.61 25.61
CA ASP A 92 2.35 -1.75 24.51
C ASP A 92 3.22 -0.49 24.38
N THR A 93 4.53 -0.68 24.37
CA THR A 93 5.51 0.42 24.28
C THR A 93 6.12 0.58 22.90
N THR A 94 5.91 -0.38 22.00
CA THR A 94 6.50 -0.42 20.66
C THR A 94 5.56 -1.07 19.66
N LYS A 95 5.79 -0.81 18.37
CA LYS A 95 5.11 -1.50 17.27
C LYS A 95 6.10 -1.91 16.18
N ALA A 96 5.89 -3.09 15.60
CA ALA A 96 6.57 -3.50 14.39
C ALA A 96 5.68 -3.16 13.18
N GLN A 97 6.13 -2.25 12.30
CA GLN A 97 5.61 -2.15 10.93
C GLN A 97 6.12 -3.36 10.15
N THR A 98 5.44 -4.49 10.24
CA THR A 98 5.92 -5.79 9.72
C THR A 98 6.33 -5.73 8.25
N ILE A 99 5.37 -5.68 7.32
CA ILE A 99 5.64 -5.66 5.88
C ILE A 99 6.11 -4.27 5.40
N GLY A 100 5.63 -3.20 6.05
CA GLY A 100 6.04 -1.83 5.76
C GLY A 100 7.56 -1.62 5.91
N HIS A 101 8.16 -2.16 6.98
CA HIS A 101 9.61 -2.12 7.18
C HIS A 101 10.38 -2.95 6.15
N VAL A 102 9.85 -4.07 5.69
CA VAL A 102 10.50 -4.85 4.62
C VAL A 102 10.55 -4.05 3.33
N ILE A 103 9.44 -3.40 2.96
CA ILE A 103 9.37 -2.59 1.74
C ILE A 103 10.26 -1.37 1.84
N CYS A 104 10.11 -0.57 2.91
CA CYS A 104 10.93 0.62 3.10
C CYS A 104 12.41 0.26 3.25
N GLY A 105 12.73 -0.84 3.94
CA GLY A 105 14.09 -1.40 4.03
C GLY A 105 14.65 -1.77 2.66
N SER A 106 13.84 -2.34 1.76
CA SER A 106 14.28 -2.66 0.40
C SER A 106 14.60 -1.40 -0.42
N TYR A 107 13.86 -0.31 -0.21
CA TYR A 107 14.12 0.96 -0.88
C TYR A 107 15.41 1.59 -0.35
N LEU A 108 15.63 1.54 0.97
CA LEU A 108 16.86 2.03 1.60
C LEU A 108 18.08 1.24 1.14
N ASP A 109 18.00 -0.09 1.08
CA ASP A 109 19.10 -0.93 0.61
C ASP A 109 19.44 -0.67 -0.86
N LEU A 110 18.42 -0.56 -1.72
CA LEU A 110 18.61 -0.29 -3.14
C LEU A 110 19.25 1.08 -3.39
N THR A 111 18.80 2.10 -2.65
CA THR A 111 19.06 3.50 -3.01
C THR A 111 20.12 4.19 -2.15
N GLY A 112 20.36 3.71 -0.93
CA GLY A 112 21.18 4.39 0.07
C GLY A 112 20.57 5.71 0.57
N ALA A 113 19.26 5.92 0.38
CA ALA A 113 18.55 7.10 0.89
C ALA A 113 18.60 7.18 2.42
N ASP A 114 18.37 8.38 2.96
CA ASP A 114 18.33 8.60 4.41
C ASP A 114 17.05 8.02 5.02
N LEU A 115 15.95 8.12 4.28
CA LEU A 115 14.59 7.81 4.71
C LEU A 115 13.86 7.10 3.58
N ALA A 116 12.85 6.30 3.91
CA ALA A 116 11.96 5.72 2.92
C ALA A 116 10.50 5.81 3.36
N ILE A 117 9.58 5.88 2.39
CA ILE A 117 8.14 5.79 2.61
C ILE A 117 7.46 4.91 1.57
N GLU A 118 6.39 4.22 1.96
CA GLU A 118 5.49 3.48 1.08
C GLU A 118 4.06 3.70 1.56
N ASN A 119 3.12 3.97 0.64
CA ASN A 119 1.72 4.12 1.02
C ASN A 119 1.04 2.75 1.18
N ALA A 120 0.15 2.62 2.16
CA ALA A 120 -0.54 1.37 2.50
C ALA A 120 -1.27 0.74 1.31
N GLY A 121 -1.87 1.57 0.43
CA GLY A 121 -2.54 1.10 -0.79
C GLY A 121 -1.61 0.48 -1.84
N GLY A 122 -0.30 0.71 -1.74
CA GLY A 122 0.73 0.10 -2.58
C GLY A 122 1.10 -1.34 -2.16
N ILE A 123 0.73 -1.76 -0.96
CA ILE A 123 1.13 -3.03 -0.35
C ILE A 123 -0.02 -4.03 -0.42
N ARG A 124 0.13 -5.20 -1.07
CA ARG A 124 -0.99 -6.12 -1.37
C ARG A 124 -0.86 -7.56 -0.88
N GLY A 125 0.26 -7.90 -0.26
CA GLY A 125 0.44 -9.11 0.52
C GLY A 125 1.43 -8.92 1.66
N GLY A 126 1.78 -10.04 2.29
CA GLY A 126 2.86 -10.14 3.26
C GLY A 126 3.78 -11.32 2.94
N ILE A 127 4.78 -11.54 3.79
CA ILE A 127 5.74 -12.64 3.67
C ILE A 127 5.44 -13.66 4.77
N ALA A 128 5.24 -14.92 4.38
CA ALA A 128 5.19 -16.03 5.34
C ALA A 128 6.61 -16.50 5.68
N ALA A 129 6.79 -17.02 6.89
CA ALA A 129 7.99 -17.78 7.24
C ALA A 129 8.16 -18.99 6.29
N GLY A 130 9.41 -19.31 5.94
CA GLY A 130 9.76 -20.34 4.96
C GLY A 130 10.25 -19.75 3.64
N ASP A 131 10.06 -20.49 2.55
CA ASP A 131 10.48 -20.08 1.22
C ASP A 131 9.66 -18.88 0.73
N VAL A 132 10.36 -17.84 0.29
CA VAL A 132 9.75 -16.64 -0.30
C VAL A 132 9.95 -16.69 -1.80
N THR A 133 8.86 -16.80 -2.55
CA THR A 133 8.87 -16.95 -4.01
C THR A 133 8.70 -15.63 -4.75
N ALA A 134 9.03 -15.60 -6.04
CA ALA A 134 8.75 -14.44 -6.90
C ALA A 134 7.25 -14.09 -6.94
N GLY A 135 6.37 -15.10 -6.90
CA GLY A 135 4.93 -14.92 -6.78
C GLY A 135 4.53 -14.22 -5.49
N ASN A 136 5.19 -14.51 -4.37
CA ASN A 136 4.96 -13.79 -3.12
C ASN A 136 5.33 -12.30 -3.24
N VAL A 137 6.49 -11.99 -3.84
CA VAL A 137 6.95 -10.60 -4.01
C VAL A 137 6.03 -9.80 -4.95
N ILE A 138 5.59 -10.41 -6.06
CA ILE A 138 4.62 -9.80 -6.99
C ILE A 138 3.28 -9.57 -6.29
N ALA A 139 2.82 -10.50 -5.44
CA ALA A 139 1.59 -10.35 -4.68
C ALA A 139 1.67 -9.18 -3.68
N ILE A 140 2.87 -8.84 -3.19
CA ILE A 140 3.09 -7.68 -2.31
C ILE A 140 3.05 -6.36 -3.09
N SER A 141 3.73 -6.26 -4.24
CA SER A 141 3.84 -5.01 -5.01
C SER A 141 3.43 -5.20 -6.48
N PRO A 142 2.12 -5.37 -6.79
CA PRO A 142 1.64 -5.77 -8.12
C PRO A 142 1.52 -4.64 -9.14
N TYR A 143 1.87 -3.40 -8.78
CA TYR A 143 1.52 -2.20 -9.55
C TYR A 143 2.53 -1.82 -10.65
N GLY A 144 3.75 -2.35 -10.59
CA GLY A 144 4.82 -1.93 -11.49
C GLY A 144 5.32 -0.50 -11.25
N ASN A 145 5.01 0.08 -10.09
CA ASN A 145 5.56 1.36 -9.63
C ASN A 145 7.09 1.28 -9.55
N THR A 146 7.76 2.39 -9.80
CA THR A 146 9.22 2.51 -9.65
C THR A 146 9.59 3.14 -8.31
N VAL A 147 10.76 2.78 -7.80
CA VAL A 147 11.36 3.48 -6.64
C VAL A 147 12.02 4.75 -7.15
N GLU A 148 11.76 5.87 -6.47
CA GLU A 148 12.36 7.15 -6.75
C GLU A 148 12.99 7.73 -5.49
N THR A 149 14.12 8.42 -5.63
CA THR A 149 14.70 9.24 -4.57
C THR A 149 14.39 10.71 -4.80
N TRP A 150 14.03 11.39 -3.71
CA TRP A 150 13.62 12.79 -3.68
C TRP A 150 14.39 13.54 -2.60
N THR A 151 14.58 14.84 -2.77
CA THR A 151 15.06 15.72 -1.71
C THR A 151 13.87 16.31 -0.99
N MET A 152 13.83 16.21 0.34
CA MET A 152 12.82 16.84 1.20
C MET A 152 13.48 17.51 2.40
N THR A 153 12.88 18.56 2.96
CA THR A 153 13.32 19.07 4.27
C THR A 153 12.87 18.12 5.38
N GLY A 154 13.57 18.11 6.51
CA GLY A 154 13.13 17.35 7.69
C GLY A 154 11.74 17.79 8.17
N ALA A 155 11.43 19.09 8.08
CA ALA A 155 10.12 19.63 8.41
C ALA A 155 9.01 19.10 7.49
N ASP A 156 9.24 19.09 6.18
CA ASP A 156 8.27 18.56 5.20
C ASP A 156 8.03 17.05 5.40
N PHE A 157 9.09 16.30 5.71
CA PHE A 157 9.00 14.87 6.00
C PHE A 157 8.20 14.59 7.28
N LEU A 158 8.51 15.29 8.39
CA LEU A 158 7.76 15.15 9.64
C LEU A 158 6.29 15.53 9.47
N ALA A 159 6.00 16.62 8.76
CA ALA A 159 4.63 17.03 8.48
C ALA A 159 3.87 15.98 7.65
N ALA A 160 4.53 15.32 6.68
CA ALA A 160 3.92 14.21 5.95
C ALA A 160 3.63 13.00 6.86
N LEU A 161 4.57 12.64 7.76
CA LEU A 161 4.33 11.55 8.71
C LEU A 161 3.22 11.87 9.71
N GLU A 162 3.18 13.09 10.26
CA GLU A 162 2.11 13.54 11.15
C GLU A 162 0.74 13.47 10.48
N HIS A 163 0.64 13.91 9.23
CA HIS A 163 -0.61 13.81 8.49
C HIS A 163 -0.99 12.35 8.21
N SER A 164 -0.01 11.50 7.87
CA SER A 164 -0.23 10.06 7.74
C SER A 164 -0.76 9.42 9.04
N LEU A 165 -0.23 9.82 10.21
CA LEU A 165 -0.74 9.37 11.50
C LEU A 165 -2.17 9.84 11.74
N GLN A 166 -2.57 11.02 11.27
CA GLN A 166 -3.96 11.47 11.33
C GLN A 166 -4.88 10.58 10.47
N ILE A 167 -4.50 10.29 9.23
CA ILE A 167 -5.28 9.39 8.36
C ILE A 167 -5.41 8.01 9.02
N SER A 168 -4.32 7.50 9.61
CA SER A 168 -4.30 6.23 10.35
C SER A 168 -5.23 6.24 11.56
N ASP A 169 -5.22 7.31 12.37
CA ASP A 169 -6.11 7.49 13.52
C ASP A 169 -7.58 7.40 13.12
N GLU A 170 -7.98 8.15 12.10
CA GLU A 170 -9.37 8.17 11.65
C GLU A 170 -9.81 6.83 11.04
N CYS A 171 -8.89 6.14 10.34
CA CYS A 171 -9.17 4.78 9.86
C CYS A 171 -9.35 3.79 11.02
N ASN A 172 -8.56 3.93 12.08
CA ASN A 172 -8.73 3.15 13.30
C ASN A 172 -10.06 3.44 13.97
N HIS A 173 -10.43 4.70 14.10
CA HIS A 173 -11.71 5.07 14.69
C HIS A 173 -12.90 4.47 13.92
N SER A 174 -12.87 4.55 12.59
CA SER A 174 -13.87 3.87 11.75
C SER A 174 -13.87 2.36 11.98
N TYR A 175 -12.71 1.72 12.09
CA TYR A 175 -12.61 0.28 12.35
C TYR A 175 -13.14 -0.11 13.74
N GLU A 176 -12.84 0.65 14.78
CA GLU A 176 -13.38 0.45 16.14
C GLU A 176 -14.92 0.52 16.14
N LEU A 177 -15.49 1.49 15.41
CA LEU A 177 -16.94 1.59 15.23
C LEU A 177 -17.52 0.41 14.44
N GLN A 178 -16.82 -0.06 13.41
CA GLN A 178 -17.22 -1.26 12.67
C GLN A 178 -17.26 -2.48 13.59
N GLN A 179 -16.21 -2.72 14.36
CA GLN A 179 -16.11 -3.85 15.30
C GLN A 179 -17.19 -3.79 16.36
N ALA A 180 -17.45 -2.61 16.94
CA ALA A 180 -18.54 -2.43 17.91
C ALA A 180 -19.93 -2.70 17.30
N TYR A 181 -20.13 -2.34 16.04
CA TYR A 181 -21.38 -2.57 15.32
C TYR A 181 -21.61 -4.05 15.00
N VAL A 182 -20.55 -4.75 14.57
CA VAL A 182 -20.58 -6.21 14.39
C VAL A 182 -20.84 -6.92 15.73
N ALA A 183 -20.17 -6.50 16.80
CA ALA A 183 -20.39 -7.04 18.14
C ALA A 183 -21.83 -6.82 18.66
N ALA A 184 -22.53 -5.80 18.17
CA ALA A 184 -23.94 -5.56 18.43
C ALA A 184 -24.90 -6.44 17.62
N GLY A 185 -24.39 -7.37 16.80
CA GLY A 185 -25.16 -8.36 16.04
C GLY A 185 -25.43 -8.00 14.58
N HIS A 186 -24.82 -6.93 14.07
CA HIS A 186 -24.89 -6.57 12.65
C HIS A 186 -23.85 -7.31 11.82
N THR A 187 -24.03 -7.30 10.50
CA THR A 187 -23.05 -7.87 9.56
C THR A 187 -21.86 -6.94 9.37
N GLU A 188 -20.72 -7.51 8.99
CA GLU A 188 -19.51 -6.77 8.63
C GLU A 188 -19.76 -5.79 7.48
N GLN A 189 -20.54 -6.21 6.47
CA GLN A 189 -20.90 -5.37 5.35
C GLN A 189 -21.71 -4.13 5.77
N GLU A 190 -22.72 -4.29 6.63
CA GLU A 190 -23.47 -3.15 7.17
C GLU A 190 -22.58 -2.21 7.99
N ALA A 191 -21.60 -2.76 8.71
CA ALA A 191 -20.62 -1.98 9.47
C ALA A 191 -19.75 -1.13 8.54
N GLN A 192 -19.21 -1.72 7.49
CA GLN A 192 -18.37 -1.04 6.49
C GLN A 192 -19.15 0.03 5.71
N ASP A 193 -20.41 -0.25 5.35
CA ASP A 193 -21.27 0.73 4.66
C ASP A 193 -21.61 1.93 5.53
N LYS A 194 -21.74 1.72 6.84
CA LYS A 194 -22.10 2.77 7.81
C LYS A 194 -20.89 3.57 8.28
N TYR A 195 -19.79 2.90 8.62
CA TYR A 195 -18.58 3.50 9.16
C TYR A 195 -17.44 3.38 8.16
N LYS A 196 -17.61 4.07 7.04
CA LYS A 196 -16.64 4.03 5.94
C LYS A 196 -15.28 4.54 6.40
N TRP A 197 -14.23 4.00 5.79
CA TRP A 197 -12.93 4.64 5.86
C TRP A 197 -12.90 5.90 5.02
N ARG A 198 -11.92 6.75 5.32
CA ARG A 198 -11.63 7.92 4.50
C ARG A 198 -11.27 7.49 3.07
N ASP A 199 -11.59 8.36 2.12
CA ASP A 199 -11.29 8.13 0.71
C ASP A 199 -9.76 8.07 0.43
N ASP A 200 -8.97 8.79 1.23
CA ASP A 200 -7.50 8.83 1.20
C ASP A 200 -6.86 7.76 2.10
N SER A 201 -7.63 6.80 2.62
CA SER A 201 -7.11 5.80 3.56
C SER A 201 -5.95 4.97 2.99
N GLY A 202 -5.79 4.87 1.66
CA GLY A 202 -4.66 4.22 1.01
C GLY A 202 -3.34 5.01 1.04
N SER A 203 -3.39 6.26 1.49
CA SER A 203 -2.28 7.22 1.54
C SER A 203 -1.44 7.12 2.82
N VAL A 204 -1.87 6.35 3.84
CA VAL A 204 -1.08 6.14 5.07
C VAL A 204 0.31 5.60 4.74
N LEU A 205 1.35 6.24 5.27
CA LEU A 205 2.75 6.00 4.97
C LEU A 205 3.38 5.04 5.99
N SER A 206 3.74 3.85 5.55
CA SER A 206 4.85 3.11 6.16
C SER A 206 6.14 3.88 5.96
N PHE A 207 7.10 3.75 6.87
CA PHE A 207 8.35 4.50 6.78
C PHE A 207 9.56 3.66 7.20
N GLY A 208 10.73 4.05 6.71
CA GLY A 208 12.01 3.43 7.04
C GLY A 208 13.12 4.47 7.24
N GLY A 209 14.23 4.03 7.85
CA GLY A 209 15.43 4.84 8.06
C GLY A 209 15.34 5.75 9.30
N ILE A 210 14.26 5.65 10.06
CA ILE A 210 13.96 6.54 11.19
C ILE A 210 13.36 5.76 12.37
N ASN A 211 13.81 6.08 13.58
CA ASN A 211 13.14 5.71 14.81
C ASN A 211 12.25 6.86 15.25
N VAL A 212 10.97 6.58 15.54
CA VAL A 212 10.02 7.57 16.03
C VAL A 212 9.41 7.17 17.37
N THR A 213 9.12 8.17 18.19
CA THR A 213 8.27 8.01 19.38
C THR A 213 6.98 8.78 19.15
N ILE A 214 5.85 8.09 19.27
CA ILE A 214 4.51 8.63 19.04
C ILE A 214 3.77 8.79 20.37
N ASP A 215 3.28 9.99 20.63
CA ASP A 215 2.36 10.31 21.70
C ASP A 215 0.96 10.53 21.12
N TRP A 216 0.13 9.47 21.18
CA TRP A 216 -1.26 9.51 20.71
C TRP A 216 -2.18 10.39 21.55
N THR A 217 -1.71 10.94 22.69
CA THR A 217 -2.47 11.91 23.48
C THR A 217 -2.33 13.34 22.96
N GLN A 218 -1.32 13.60 22.11
CA GLN A 218 -1.13 14.91 21.48
C GLN A 218 -2.12 15.12 20.33
N PRO A 219 -2.49 16.39 20.05
CA PRO A 219 -3.28 16.71 18.87
C PRO A 219 -2.49 16.41 17.58
N GLU A 220 -3.23 16.35 16.47
CA GLU A 220 -2.66 16.27 15.12
C GLU A 220 -1.51 17.26 14.90
N GLY A 221 -0.44 16.79 14.25
CA GLY A 221 0.74 17.61 13.96
C GLY A 221 1.73 17.72 15.11
N LYS A 222 1.46 17.05 16.24
CA LYS A 222 2.34 17.02 17.42
C LYS A 222 2.52 15.63 18.02
N ARG A 223 2.10 14.56 17.32
CA ARG A 223 2.16 13.19 17.83
C ARG A 223 3.59 12.64 17.80
N ILE A 224 4.43 13.03 16.85
CA ILE A 224 5.82 12.62 16.78
C ILE A 224 6.64 13.48 17.74
N VAL A 225 6.95 12.92 18.90
CA VAL A 225 7.67 13.62 19.98
C VAL A 225 9.18 13.37 19.98
N SER A 226 9.63 12.36 19.22
CA SER A 226 11.04 12.10 18.95
C SER A 226 11.19 11.46 17.58
N ALA A 227 12.25 11.85 16.86
CA ALA A 227 12.60 11.30 15.56
C ALA A 227 14.14 11.27 15.41
N THR A 228 14.72 10.08 15.23
CA THR A 228 16.19 9.90 15.07
C THR A 228 16.49 9.02 13.86
N LEU A 229 17.56 9.33 13.14
CA LEU A 229 17.98 8.58 11.97
C LEU A 229 18.62 7.25 12.39
N VAL A 230 18.27 6.17 11.70
CA VAL A 230 18.83 4.83 11.98
C VAL A 230 20.32 4.76 11.64
N LYS A 231 20.73 5.44 10.56
CA LYS A 231 22.10 5.37 10.03
C LYS A 231 23.19 5.84 11.00
N ASP A 232 22.87 6.82 11.86
CA ASP A 232 23.85 7.50 12.72
C ASP A 232 23.33 7.89 14.11
N GLY A 233 22.06 7.63 14.41
CA GLY A 233 21.42 7.96 15.69
C GLY A 233 21.15 9.45 15.91
N SER A 234 21.44 10.31 14.93
CA SER A 234 21.22 11.75 15.08
C SER A 234 19.73 12.09 15.09
N THR A 235 19.34 13.10 15.86
CA THR A 235 17.98 13.67 15.80
C THR A 235 17.72 14.24 14.41
N LEU A 236 16.54 13.96 13.86
CA LEU A 236 16.10 14.54 12.60
C LEU A 236 16.02 16.06 12.74
N ASP A 237 16.80 16.79 11.95
CA ASP A 237 16.85 18.24 11.97
C ASP A 237 15.82 18.79 10.96
N PRO A 238 14.78 19.51 11.41
CA PRO A 238 13.73 19.99 10.52
C PRO A 238 14.23 20.97 9.45
N THR A 239 15.40 21.59 9.66
CA THR A 239 15.98 22.58 8.73
C THR A 239 16.89 21.96 7.67
N LYS A 240 17.34 20.71 7.87
CA LYS A 240 18.19 20.00 6.92
C LYS A 240 17.37 19.34 5.83
N THR A 241 18.01 19.09 4.70
CA THR A 241 17.46 18.29 3.61
C THR A 241 17.94 16.85 3.70
N TYR A 242 17.04 15.92 3.40
CA TYR A 242 17.26 14.48 3.39
C TYR A 242 16.89 13.90 2.02
N THR A 243 17.52 12.78 1.68
CA THR A 243 17.11 11.95 0.56
C THR A 243 16.05 10.96 1.03
N VAL A 244 14.88 10.99 0.41
CA VAL A 244 13.73 10.13 0.73
C VAL A 244 13.46 9.21 -0.46
N ALA A 245 13.49 7.89 -0.25
CA ALA A 245 13.09 6.90 -1.23
C ALA A 245 11.59 6.58 -1.12
N THR A 246 10.88 6.54 -2.24
CA THR A 246 9.42 6.33 -2.27
C THR A 246 9.00 5.74 -3.60
N ASN A 247 7.82 5.13 -3.68
CA ASN A 247 7.25 4.82 -4.98
C ASN A 247 6.89 6.11 -5.75
N ASN A 248 6.90 6.02 -7.08
CA ASN A 248 6.60 7.13 -8.00
C ASN A 248 5.13 7.56 -8.03
N TYR A 249 4.24 6.89 -7.30
CA TYR A 249 2.82 7.22 -7.22
C TYR A 249 2.55 8.18 -6.06
N ILE A 250 2.86 7.80 -4.82
CA ILE A 250 2.47 8.53 -3.62
C ILE A 250 3.06 9.94 -3.56
N ILE A 251 4.32 10.11 -4.01
CA ILE A 251 5.01 11.40 -4.00
C ILE A 251 4.33 12.45 -4.90
N THR A 252 3.47 12.02 -5.83
CA THR A 252 2.68 12.93 -6.68
C THR A 252 1.37 13.39 -6.03
N ASN A 253 0.99 12.79 -4.90
CA ASN A 253 -0.25 13.10 -4.19
C ASN A 253 -0.10 14.36 -3.31
N THR A 254 0.03 15.51 -3.97
CA THR A 254 0.13 16.83 -3.30
C THR A 254 -1.20 17.34 -2.74
N THR A 255 -2.29 16.61 -2.97
CA THR A 255 -3.60 16.94 -2.37
C THR A 255 -3.64 16.46 -0.93
N ASP A 256 -3.32 15.19 -0.69
CA ASP A 256 -3.29 14.62 0.65
C ASP A 256 -2.01 15.06 1.39
N PHE A 257 -0.89 15.17 0.68
CA PHE A 257 0.39 15.60 1.25
C PHE A 257 0.92 16.86 0.54
N PRO A 258 0.45 18.06 0.92
CA PRO A 258 0.91 19.31 0.31
C PRO A 258 2.43 19.50 0.35
N THR A 259 3.11 18.96 1.36
CA THR A 259 4.57 19.04 1.50
C THR A 259 5.34 18.33 0.39
N PHE A 260 4.74 17.36 -0.30
CA PHE A 260 5.38 16.71 -1.45
C PHE A 260 5.56 17.68 -2.64
N ALA A 261 4.80 18.77 -2.70
CA ALA A 261 5.00 19.81 -3.72
C ALA A 261 6.36 20.53 -3.55
N HIS A 262 6.97 20.47 -2.37
CA HIS A 262 8.30 21.03 -2.10
C HIS A 262 9.43 20.05 -2.42
N ALA A 263 9.11 18.77 -2.65
CA ALA A 263 10.10 17.74 -2.91
C ALA A 263 10.72 17.90 -4.30
N THR A 264 12.01 17.59 -4.42
CA THR A 264 12.72 17.64 -5.72
C THR A 264 13.25 16.27 -6.10
N LYS A 265 12.78 15.71 -7.22
CA LYS A 265 13.19 14.39 -7.73
C LYS A 265 14.69 14.37 -8.01
N ARG A 266 15.36 13.29 -7.59
CA ARG A 266 16.78 13.02 -7.87
C ARG A 266 16.95 11.93 -8.91
N THR A 267 16.46 10.73 -8.62
CA THR A 267 16.76 9.54 -9.42
C THR A 267 15.56 8.60 -9.39
N GLU A 268 15.27 8.02 -10.55
CA GLU A 268 14.35 6.89 -10.68
C GLU A 268 15.16 5.62 -10.81
N TRP A 269 14.73 4.58 -10.11
CA TRP A 269 15.42 3.30 -10.00
C TRP A 269 14.58 2.20 -10.68
N GLY A 270 14.79 0.95 -10.28
CA GLY A 270 13.95 -0.18 -10.71
C GLY A 270 12.54 -0.14 -10.13
N THR A 271 11.78 -1.20 -10.41
CA THR A 271 10.44 -1.38 -9.83
C THR A 271 10.52 -1.63 -8.33
N CYS A 272 9.44 -1.30 -7.63
CA CYS A 272 9.28 -1.55 -6.20
C CYS A 272 9.39 -3.05 -5.87
N GLU A 273 8.80 -3.91 -6.72
CA GLU A 273 8.93 -5.37 -6.64
C GLU A 273 10.39 -5.82 -6.81
N ALA A 274 11.14 -5.23 -7.75
CA ALA A 274 12.54 -5.59 -7.96
C ALA A 274 13.42 -5.20 -6.76
N ALA A 275 13.11 -4.10 -6.06
CA ALA A 275 13.79 -3.72 -4.82
C ALA A 275 13.57 -4.78 -3.73
N LEU A 276 12.33 -5.23 -3.53
CA LEU A 276 12.01 -6.32 -2.60
C LEU A 276 12.73 -7.62 -2.96
N ARG A 277 12.68 -8.02 -4.24
CA ARG A 277 13.37 -9.21 -4.75
C ARG A 277 14.87 -9.14 -4.49
N ALA A 278 15.48 -7.97 -4.70
CA ALA A 278 16.91 -7.75 -4.48
C ALA A 278 17.29 -7.83 -2.99
N LEU A 279 16.45 -7.30 -2.09
CA LEU A 279 16.67 -7.44 -0.65
C LEU A 279 16.54 -8.90 -0.21
N ILE A 280 15.41 -9.54 -0.50
CA ILE A 280 15.08 -10.91 -0.06
C ILE A 280 16.08 -11.94 -0.59
N GLY A 281 16.64 -11.69 -1.78
CA GLY A 281 17.67 -12.55 -2.37
C GLY A 281 19.02 -12.53 -1.67
N GLN A 282 19.23 -11.65 -0.68
CA GLN A 282 20.49 -11.57 0.07
C GLN A 282 20.53 -12.56 1.23
N ASN A 283 21.71 -13.11 1.48
CA ASN A 283 21.95 -13.87 2.71
C ASN A 283 21.79 -12.95 3.93
N GLY A 284 20.95 -13.34 4.89
CA GLY A 284 20.70 -12.53 6.08
C GLY A 284 19.89 -11.26 5.80
N TRP A 285 19.03 -11.26 4.77
CA TRP A 285 18.21 -10.10 4.39
C TRP A 285 17.36 -9.56 5.55
N GLU A 286 16.89 -10.42 6.46
CA GLU A 286 16.11 -10.00 7.64
C GLU A 286 16.95 -9.13 8.59
N SER A 287 18.21 -9.53 8.86
CA SER A 287 19.14 -8.72 9.66
C SER A 287 19.49 -7.40 8.96
N LYS A 288 19.65 -7.45 7.64
CA LYS A 288 19.91 -6.26 6.82
C LYS A 288 18.72 -5.29 6.86
N MET A 289 17.50 -5.80 6.71
CA MET A 289 16.24 -5.05 6.81
C MET A 289 16.07 -4.43 8.20
N ALA A 290 16.30 -5.20 9.26
CA ALA A 290 16.21 -4.73 10.64
C ALA A 290 17.19 -3.56 10.93
N GLY A 291 18.37 -3.58 10.31
CA GLY A 291 19.34 -2.49 10.38
C GLY A 291 18.98 -1.22 9.58
N LEU A 292 17.92 -1.24 8.78
CA LEU A 292 17.49 -0.14 7.92
C LEU A 292 16.13 0.45 8.30
N ALA A 293 15.20 -0.41 8.73
CA ALA A 293 13.81 -0.04 8.96
C ALA A 293 13.63 1.08 10.00
N GLY A 294 14.27 0.94 11.17
CA GLY A 294 13.98 1.79 12.31
C GLY A 294 12.89 1.22 13.20
N THR A 295 12.30 2.05 14.05
CA THR A 295 11.41 1.60 15.13
C THR A 295 10.28 2.58 15.38
N ILE A 296 9.15 2.05 15.86
CA ILE A 296 8.04 2.83 16.40
C ILE A 296 7.92 2.50 17.88
N SER A 297 7.96 3.55 18.69
CA SER A 297 7.76 3.49 20.13
C SER A 297 6.62 4.41 20.55
N PHE A 298 6.04 4.13 21.71
CA PHE A 298 4.96 4.92 22.30
C PHE A 298 5.38 5.52 23.62
N GLY A 299 5.05 6.79 23.83
CA GLY A 299 5.30 7.46 25.10
C GLY A 299 5.17 8.96 25.01
N SER A 300 4.83 9.59 26.13
CA SER A 300 4.93 11.03 26.29
C SER A 300 6.40 11.42 26.39
N ALA A 301 6.87 12.35 25.56
CA ALA A 301 8.18 12.96 25.81
C ALA A 301 8.15 13.68 27.17
N ALA A 302 9.21 13.52 27.96
CA ALA A 302 9.45 14.43 29.07
C ALA A 302 9.55 15.85 28.48
N VAL A 303 8.65 16.72 28.91
CA VAL A 303 8.50 18.08 28.41
C VAL A 303 9.83 18.84 28.58
N ASP A 304 10.38 19.35 27.48
CA ASP A 304 11.15 20.61 27.49
C ASP A 304 10.89 21.37 26.15
N PRO A 305 10.74 22.71 26.17
CA PRO A 305 9.80 23.41 25.29
C PRO A 305 10.39 23.90 23.96
N THR A 306 9.68 23.63 22.86
CA THR A 306 9.61 24.42 21.60
C THR A 306 10.86 24.44 20.69
N PRO A 307 10.69 24.55 19.34
CA PRO A 307 9.80 25.49 18.66
C PRO A 307 8.57 24.83 18.02
N THR A 308 7.42 25.45 18.26
CA THR A 308 6.14 25.17 17.61
C THR A 308 6.23 25.61 16.14
N PRO A 309 5.89 24.76 15.16
CA PRO A 309 5.64 25.20 13.81
C PRO A 309 4.45 26.17 13.82
N ALA A 310 4.58 27.30 13.11
CA ALA A 310 3.52 28.28 12.98
C ALA A 310 2.21 27.63 12.47
N PRO A 311 1.03 28.10 12.90
CA PRO A 311 -0.24 27.52 12.49
C PRO A 311 -0.43 27.60 10.97
N THR A 312 -0.98 26.53 10.41
CA THR A 312 -1.33 26.36 8.99
C THR A 312 -2.06 27.60 8.45
N PRO A 313 -1.69 28.14 7.27
CA PRO A 313 -2.42 29.25 6.67
C PRO A 313 -3.87 28.86 6.36
N LYS A 314 -4.81 29.73 6.72
CA LYS A 314 -6.22 29.64 6.32
C LYS A 314 -6.33 29.65 4.78
N PRO A 315 -7.26 28.90 4.16
CA PRO A 315 -7.40 28.87 2.71
C PRO A 315 -7.79 30.26 2.20
N SER A 316 -7.07 30.78 1.20
CA SER A 316 -7.42 32.00 0.47
C SER A 316 -7.87 31.68 -0.96
N PRO A 317 -8.72 32.51 -1.58
CA PRO A 317 -9.58 32.13 -2.69
C PRO A 317 -8.85 31.99 -4.03
N LYS A 318 -9.36 31.07 -4.86
CA LYS A 318 -8.96 30.79 -6.25
C LYS A 318 -8.82 32.08 -7.07
N THR A 319 -7.70 32.24 -7.78
CA THR A 319 -7.57 33.17 -8.91
C THR A 319 -6.74 32.51 -10.02
N ASP A 320 -6.99 32.96 -11.24
CA ASP A 320 -6.92 32.23 -12.51
C ASP A 320 -5.56 31.75 -13.03
N THR A 321 -5.69 30.68 -13.80
CA THR A 321 -4.75 30.01 -14.70
C THR A 321 -3.88 30.96 -15.54
N THR A 322 -2.56 30.75 -15.52
CA THR A 322 -1.66 31.24 -16.56
C THR A 322 -0.96 30.06 -17.22
N THR A 323 -1.26 29.85 -18.50
CA THR A 323 -0.77 28.76 -19.34
C THR A 323 0.65 29.06 -19.86
N THR A 324 1.64 28.28 -19.45
CA THR A 324 2.98 28.29 -20.08
C THR A 324 3.17 27.05 -20.94
N LYS A 325 3.32 27.26 -22.25
CA LYS A 325 3.59 26.23 -23.28
C LYS A 325 4.94 25.54 -23.01
N VAL A 326 4.89 24.22 -22.83
CA VAL A 326 6.08 23.35 -22.83
C VAL A 326 6.39 22.91 -24.26
N ILE A 327 7.64 23.10 -24.68
CA ILE A 327 8.19 22.58 -25.94
C ILE A 327 8.51 21.10 -25.75
N THR A 328 7.68 20.22 -26.31
CA THR A 328 7.91 18.77 -26.34
C THR A 328 9.07 18.40 -27.28
N LYS A 329 10.16 17.89 -26.72
CA LYS A 329 11.11 17.05 -27.46
C LYS A 329 10.68 15.59 -27.30
N LYS A 330 10.42 14.95 -28.44
CA LYS A 330 9.81 13.63 -28.59
C LYS A 330 10.84 12.54 -28.23
N THR A 331 10.63 11.84 -27.12
CA THR A 331 11.27 10.55 -26.84
C THR A 331 10.19 9.48 -26.89
N THR A 332 10.42 8.47 -27.73
CA THR A 332 9.47 7.41 -28.08
C THR A 332 9.30 6.44 -26.91
N GLY A 333 8.07 6.28 -26.42
CA GLY A 333 7.73 5.34 -25.34
C GLY A 333 6.71 5.92 -24.35
N LYS A 334 5.48 6.20 -24.80
CA LYS A 334 4.38 6.60 -23.91
C LYS A 334 3.84 5.35 -23.20
N LEU A 335 3.86 5.34 -21.86
CA LEU A 335 3.03 4.47 -21.05
C LEU A 335 1.80 5.29 -20.61
N ALA A 336 0.61 4.82 -20.98
CA ALA A 336 -0.65 5.46 -20.68
C ALA A 336 -1.00 5.32 -19.19
N ALA A 337 -1.52 6.40 -18.60
CA ALA A 337 -2.17 6.38 -17.28
C ALA A 337 -3.33 5.38 -17.30
N THR A 338 -3.29 4.41 -16.41
CA THR A 338 -4.35 3.44 -16.21
C THR A 338 -5.34 3.97 -15.18
N GLY A 339 -6.53 4.32 -15.66
CA GLY A 339 -7.65 4.74 -14.84
C GLY A 339 -8.92 4.49 -15.64
N ASP A 340 -9.40 3.26 -15.56
CA ASP A 340 -10.81 2.89 -15.73
C ASP A 340 -10.99 1.46 -15.25
N ARG A 341 -11.82 1.27 -14.21
CA ARG A 341 -12.13 -0.02 -13.62
C ARG A 341 -13.10 -0.75 -14.55
N THR A 342 -12.65 -1.82 -15.20
CA THR A 342 -13.55 -2.78 -15.85
C THR A 342 -13.36 -4.14 -15.19
N LEU A 343 -14.45 -4.73 -14.71
CA LEU A 343 -14.48 -6.15 -14.33
C LEU A 343 -14.12 -6.97 -15.57
N ALA A 344 -12.95 -7.62 -15.53
CA ALA A 344 -12.47 -8.48 -16.60
C ALA A 344 -12.12 -9.84 -16.02
N VAL A 345 -12.30 -10.88 -16.83
CA VAL A 345 -11.87 -12.23 -16.47
C VAL A 345 -10.35 -12.26 -16.54
N ILE A 346 -9.69 -12.48 -15.39
CA ILE A 346 -8.23 -12.50 -15.28
C ILE A 346 -7.66 -13.87 -15.62
N GLY A 347 -8.49 -14.90 -15.56
CA GLY A 347 -8.13 -16.24 -15.99
C GLY A 347 -9.38 -17.09 -16.16
N ALA A 348 -9.37 -17.94 -17.17
CA ALA A 348 -10.27 -19.07 -17.26
C ALA A 348 -9.41 -20.33 -17.33
N CYS A 349 -9.53 -21.22 -16.36
CA CYS A 349 -8.90 -22.54 -16.44
C CYS A 349 -9.98 -23.62 -16.47
N LEU A 350 -9.63 -24.74 -17.12
CA LEU A 350 -10.54 -25.86 -17.32
C LEU A 350 -10.00 -27.04 -16.53
N ILE A 351 -10.67 -27.38 -15.43
CA ILE A 351 -10.29 -28.49 -14.55
C ILE A 351 -11.43 -29.50 -14.58
N GLY A 352 -11.18 -30.69 -15.12
CA GLY A 352 -12.16 -31.78 -15.13
C GLY A 352 -13.48 -31.47 -15.84
N GLY A 353 -13.47 -30.62 -16.88
CA GLY A 353 -14.68 -30.23 -17.62
C GLY A 353 -15.41 -29.00 -17.06
N ILE A 354 -14.94 -28.41 -15.95
CA ILE A 354 -15.50 -27.21 -15.34
C ILE A 354 -14.61 -26.01 -15.72
N VAL A 355 -15.21 -24.95 -16.26
CA VAL A 355 -14.53 -23.67 -16.49
C VAL A 355 -14.58 -22.85 -15.21
N ILE A 356 -13.42 -22.59 -14.62
CA ILE A 356 -13.27 -21.68 -13.49
C ILE A 356 -12.91 -20.31 -14.05
N ILE A 357 -13.87 -19.37 -13.99
CA ILE A 357 -13.67 -17.99 -14.39
C ILE A 357 -13.22 -17.21 -13.15
N ILE A 358 -11.93 -16.89 -13.09
CA ILE A 358 -11.36 -16.00 -12.09
C ILE A 358 -11.66 -14.57 -12.53
N LEU A 359 -12.68 -13.96 -11.93
CA LEU A 359 -12.95 -12.54 -12.06
C LEU A 359 -12.08 -11.77 -11.07
N GLY A 360 -11.43 -10.73 -11.57
CA GLY A 360 -10.80 -9.75 -10.72
C GLY A 360 -10.36 -8.55 -11.54
N ILE A 361 -9.65 -7.65 -10.89
CA ILE A 361 -9.37 -6.33 -11.43
C ILE A 361 -8.14 -6.43 -12.34
N ILE A 362 -8.33 -6.56 -13.66
CA ILE A 362 -7.25 -6.31 -14.62
C ILE A 362 -7.14 -4.81 -14.87
N TRP A 363 -5.93 -4.29 -14.67
CA TRP A 363 -5.51 -2.99 -15.20
C TRP A 363 -5.25 -3.15 -16.70
N LYS A 364 -6.23 -2.77 -17.53
CA LYS A 364 -6.15 -2.96 -18.99
C LYS A 364 -5.17 -1.96 -19.59
N ARG A 365 -3.95 -2.41 -19.92
CA ARG A 365 -3.01 -1.62 -20.73
C ARG A 365 -3.52 -1.57 -22.17
N ARG A 366 -4.19 -0.47 -22.56
CA ARG A 366 -4.38 -0.16 -23.98
C ARG A 366 -3.03 0.30 -24.54
N ARG A 367 -2.66 -0.26 -25.71
CA ARG A 367 -1.42 0.07 -26.44
C ARG A 367 -1.32 1.56 -26.74
#